data_AF-A0A8J6WD36-F1
#
_entry.id   AF-A0A8J6WD36-F1
#
_cell.length_a   1.000
_cell.length_b   1.000
_cell.length_c   1.000
_cell.angle_alpha   90.00
_cell.angle_beta   90.00
_cell.angle_gamma   90.00
#
_symmetry.space_group_name_H-M   'P 1'
#
loop_
_entity.id
_entity.type
_entity.pdbx_description
1 polymer ?
#
loop_
_entity_poly.entity_id
_entity_poly.type
_entity_poly.pdbx_seq_one_letter_code
_entity_poly.pdbx_strand_id
1 'polypeptide(L)'
;MGAALVGSSLLAIPGQRAHGQSISAATVTEILDSNQVYIQNRAAQVNSVAQQRQQVRTRDARASLRFNTGAVARLAHNSSLVVGQCAQLTRGTLLVNGNLNGCSTSVVAGVRGTIYTIEVTETGETIVQVFEGEVVVARNPEPIEPMADDFDPRNPSLDPAVPSTDPVVPFVNPMEPSTSPAEPSPVGSPDPVVTPDPVVTPDPVVTPDPVVTPDPVVTPDPVVIPEPTTPTTTPTTPTGGPFTGPSLFLTAPKQSNSSPVDSEDAKPTDETQSETVDFAPADSITLAEGQQVIVDAEDDEAVITPLSPEDFIDLLEGPLIDGFAVEIPGMANLRRSFEQLFPGIPLPYYWVPAIPTPPIRFPFPF
;
A
#
# COMPACT_ATOMS: atom_id res chain seq x y z
N MET A 1 -56.60 11.67 42.75
CA MET A 1 -55.57 12.14 41.79
C MET A 1 -54.34 11.30 42.03
N GLY A 2 -54.08 10.31 41.18
CA GLY A 2 -52.89 9.46 41.27
C GLY A 2 -52.45 9.15 39.85
N ALA A 3 -51.35 9.76 39.43
CA ALA A 3 -50.79 9.61 38.09
C ALA A 3 -49.91 8.37 38.03
N ALA A 4 -50.21 7.46 37.10
CA ALA A 4 -49.34 6.33 36.77
C ALA A 4 -48.33 6.77 35.70
N LEU A 5 -47.06 6.79 36.06
CA LEU A 5 -45.92 6.95 35.16
C LEU A 5 -45.67 5.62 34.45
N VAL A 6 -45.90 5.57 33.14
CA VAL A 6 -45.49 4.45 32.27
C VAL A 6 -44.06 4.75 31.81
N GLY A 7 -43.09 4.04 32.39
CA GLY A 7 -41.69 4.08 31.94
C GLY A 7 -41.50 3.22 30.69
N SER A 8 -41.23 3.85 29.56
CA SER A 8 -40.78 3.16 28.34
C SER A 8 -39.30 2.78 28.49
N SER A 9 -39.04 1.50 28.72
CA SER A 9 -37.69 0.93 28.59
C SER A 9 -37.37 0.75 27.10
N LEU A 10 -36.47 1.60 26.56
CA LEU A 10 -35.78 1.30 25.30
C LEU A 10 -34.88 0.08 25.52
N LEU A 11 -35.18 -1.02 24.85
CA LEU A 11 -34.28 -2.16 24.72
C LEU A 11 -33.19 -1.81 23.70
N ALA A 12 -31.95 -1.68 24.18
CA ALA A 12 -30.78 -1.65 23.31
C ALA A 12 -30.60 -3.05 22.70
N ILE A 13 -30.79 -3.16 21.39
CA ILE A 13 -30.47 -4.38 20.64
C ILE A 13 -28.94 -4.43 20.53
N PRO A 14 -28.25 -5.48 21.04
CA PRO A 14 -26.82 -5.62 20.83
C PRO A 14 -26.54 -5.69 19.33
N GLY A 15 -25.58 -4.84 18.91
CA GLY A 15 -25.23 -4.61 17.52
C GLY A 15 -24.98 -5.90 16.76
N GLN A 16 -25.66 -6.03 15.62
CA GLN A 16 -25.30 -6.99 14.59
C GLN A 16 -23.87 -6.68 14.15
N ARG A 17 -22.93 -7.61 14.38
CA ARG A 17 -21.63 -7.54 13.71
C ARG A 17 -21.90 -7.59 12.22
N ALA A 18 -21.53 -6.53 11.52
CA ALA A 18 -21.49 -6.53 10.07
C ALA A 18 -20.52 -7.64 9.64
N HIS A 19 -21.06 -8.76 9.13
CA HIS A 19 -20.25 -9.75 8.44
C HIS A 19 -19.72 -9.09 7.16
N GLY A 20 -18.49 -8.59 7.21
CA GLY A 20 -17.73 -8.25 6.01
C GLY A 20 -17.70 -9.48 5.09
N GLN A 21 -17.78 -9.26 3.77
CA GLN A 21 -17.73 -10.35 2.82
C GLN A 21 -16.47 -11.18 3.05
N SER A 22 -16.66 -12.47 3.36
CA SER A 22 -15.54 -13.37 3.61
C SER A 22 -14.73 -13.54 2.34
N ILE A 23 -13.43 -13.34 2.45
CA ILE A 23 -12.48 -13.68 1.39
C ILE A 23 -12.50 -15.21 1.27
N SER A 24 -12.98 -15.71 0.13
CA SER A 24 -13.19 -17.15 -0.09
C SER A 24 -12.49 -17.66 -1.33
N ALA A 25 -12.16 -16.76 -2.25
CA ALA A 25 -11.48 -17.10 -3.48
C ALA A 25 -10.67 -15.93 -4.04
N ALA A 26 -9.58 -16.24 -4.72
CA ALA A 26 -8.78 -15.33 -5.50
C ALA A 26 -8.60 -15.89 -6.92
N THR A 27 -8.87 -15.08 -7.94
CA THR A 27 -8.68 -15.45 -9.34
C THR A 27 -7.40 -14.83 -9.85
N VAL A 28 -6.52 -15.61 -10.48
CA VAL A 28 -5.34 -15.09 -11.17
C VAL A 28 -5.79 -14.31 -12.40
N THR A 29 -5.53 -13.01 -12.45
CA THR A 29 -5.93 -12.15 -13.57
C THR A 29 -4.79 -11.85 -14.53
N GLU A 30 -3.55 -11.88 -14.05
CA GLU A 30 -2.37 -11.57 -14.85
C GLU A 30 -1.14 -12.28 -14.30
N ILE A 31 -0.22 -12.69 -15.18
CA ILE A 31 1.06 -13.31 -14.84
C ILE A 31 2.14 -12.65 -15.70
N LEU A 32 3.24 -12.21 -15.08
CA LEU A 32 4.36 -11.55 -15.74
C LEU A 32 5.68 -12.31 -15.51
N ASP A 33 6.66 -12.00 -16.37
CA ASP A 33 8.06 -12.45 -16.37
C ASP A 33 8.30 -13.94 -16.62
N SER A 34 7.55 -14.83 -15.97
CA SER A 34 7.59 -16.28 -16.23
C SER A 34 6.25 -16.96 -15.95
N ASN A 35 6.14 -18.26 -16.28
CA ASN A 35 4.96 -19.07 -16.00
C ASN A 35 4.99 -19.73 -14.60
N GLN A 36 5.89 -19.29 -13.71
CA GLN A 36 6.12 -19.92 -12.42
C GLN A 36 5.20 -19.38 -11.32
N VAL A 37 3.88 -19.47 -11.56
CA VAL A 37 2.84 -19.21 -10.56
C VAL A 37 2.19 -20.54 -10.21
N TYR A 38 1.97 -20.81 -8.93
CA TYR A 38 1.42 -22.07 -8.45
C TYR A 38 0.27 -21.83 -7.47
N ILE A 39 -0.78 -22.65 -7.57
CA ILE A 39 -1.81 -22.77 -6.53
C ILE A 39 -1.65 -24.15 -5.90
N GLN A 40 -1.22 -24.19 -4.64
CA GLN A 40 -0.65 -25.37 -3.99
C GLN A 40 0.50 -25.93 -4.84
N ASN A 41 0.42 -27.20 -5.23
CA ASN A 41 1.40 -27.86 -6.10
C ASN A 41 1.06 -27.82 -7.61
N ARG A 42 0.03 -27.06 -8.01
CA ARG A 42 -0.41 -26.98 -9.41
C ARG A 42 0.06 -25.68 -10.05
N ALA A 43 0.61 -25.76 -11.27
CA ALA A 43 0.92 -24.57 -12.06
C ALA A 43 -0.38 -23.82 -12.40
N ALA A 44 -0.43 -22.54 -12.08
CA ALA A 44 -1.57 -21.68 -12.31
C ALA A 44 -1.44 -20.94 -13.64
N GLN A 45 -2.58 -20.68 -14.26
CA GLN A 45 -2.71 -19.85 -15.45
C GLN A 45 -3.67 -18.69 -15.18
N VAL A 46 -3.74 -17.73 -16.08
CA VAL A 46 -4.78 -16.69 -16.04
C VAL A 46 -6.17 -17.36 -15.96
N ASN A 47 -7.05 -16.83 -15.12
CA ASN A 47 -8.35 -17.36 -14.71
C ASN A 47 -8.33 -18.58 -13.79
N SER A 48 -7.17 -19.05 -13.34
CA SER A 48 -7.11 -20.08 -12.28
C SER A 48 -7.62 -19.49 -10.97
N VAL A 49 -8.36 -20.28 -10.20
CA VAL A 49 -8.98 -19.83 -8.94
C VAL A 49 -8.36 -20.55 -7.76
N ALA A 50 -7.77 -19.79 -6.84
CA ALA A 50 -7.36 -20.24 -5.53
C ALA A 50 -8.52 -20.13 -4.56
N GLN A 51 -8.86 -21.22 -3.88
CA GLN A 51 -9.91 -21.30 -2.87
C GLN A 51 -9.36 -21.07 -1.46
N GLN A 52 -10.26 -20.97 -0.49
CA GLN A 52 -9.90 -20.82 0.92
C GLN A 52 -8.91 -21.91 1.38
N ARG A 53 -7.88 -21.46 2.11
CA ARG A 53 -6.70 -22.16 2.61
C ARG A 53 -5.75 -22.73 1.55
N GLN A 54 -5.92 -22.37 0.28
CA GLN A 54 -4.94 -22.69 -0.75
C GLN A 54 -3.83 -21.63 -0.77
N GLN A 55 -2.60 -22.08 -1.01
CA GLN A 55 -1.44 -21.21 -1.17
C GLN A 55 -1.26 -20.82 -2.65
N VAL A 56 -1.14 -19.53 -2.94
CA VAL A 56 -0.65 -18.99 -4.21
C VAL A 56 0.82 -18.65 -4.05
N ARG A 57 1.69 -19.18 -4.90
CA ARG A 57 3.14 -18.94 -4.86
C ARG A 57 3.63 -18.40 -6.18
N THR A 58 4.49 -17.40 -6.11
CA THR A 58 5.27 -16.87 -7.22
C THR A 58 6.75 -17.20 -6.98
N ARG A 59 7.45 -17.66 -8.03
CA ARG A 59 8.91 -17.83 -8.02
C ARG A 59 9.55 -16.68 -8.79
N ASP A 60 10.11 -16.96 -9.98
CA ASP A 60 10.60 -15.96 -10.93
C ASP A 60 9.43 -15.30 -11.72
N ALA A 61 8.22 -15.31 -11.17
CA ALA A 61 7.03 -14.72 -11.78
C ALA A 61 6.48 -13.63 -10.87
N ARG A 62 5.66 -12.76 -11.45
CA ARG A 62 4.76 -11.89 -10.71
C ARG A 62 3.32 -12.19 -11.09
N ALA A 63 2.39 -11.96 -10.17
CA ALA A 63 0.99 -12.30 -10.41
C ALA A 63 0.04 -11.24 -9.85
N SER A 64 -1.01 -10.95 -10.61
CA SER A 64 -2.15 -10.16 -10.15
C SER A 64 -3.30 -11.11 -9.80
N LEU A 65 -3.90 -10.90 -8.64
CA LEU A 65 -5.00 -11.67 -8.10
C LEU A 65 -6.20 -10.74 -7.88
N ARG A 66 -7.38 -11.17 -8.32
CA ARG A 66 -8.64 -10.52 -8.00
C ARG A 66 -9.43 -11.38 -7.03
N PHE A 67 -9.75 -10.82 -5.88
CA PHE A 67 -10.55 -11.49 -4.86
C PHE A 67 -12.04 -11.41 -5.16
N ASN A 68 -12.81 -12.31 -4.55
CA ASN A 68 -14.27 -12.30 -4.66
C ASN A 68 -14.92 -11.03 -4.08
N THR A 69 -14.20 -10.27 -3.25
CA THR A 69 -14.61 -8.94 -2.75
C THR A 69 -14.45 -7.83 -3.79
N GLY A 70 -13.81 -8.12 -4.93
CA GLY A 70 -13.45 -7.13 -5.95
C GLY A 70 -12.09 -6.46 -5.72
N ALA A 71 -11.49 -6.65 -4.55
CA ALA A 71 -10.14 -6.15 -4.27
C ALA A 71 -9.10 -6.82 -5.18
N VAL A 72 -8.06 -6.06 -5.49
CA VAL A 72 -6.93 -6.51 -6.30
C VAL A 72 -5.72 -6.64 -5.38
N ALA A 73 -5.00 -7.75 -5.48
CA ALA A 73 -3.71 -7.89 -4.85
C ALA A 73 -2.66 -8.33 -5.86
N ARG A 74 -1.44 -7.86 -5.68
CA ARG A 74 -0.32 -8.23 -6.55
C ARG A 74 0.80 -8.82 -5.75
N LEU A 75 1.33 -9.93 -6.24
CA LEU A 75 2.45 -10.66 -5.67
C LEU A 75 3.69 -10.36 -6.51
N ALA A 76 4.75 -9.93 -5.82
CA ALA A 76 6.07 -9.80 -6.41
C ALA A 76 6.69 -11.19 -6.64
N HIS A 77 7.97 -11.20 -7.05
CA HIS A 77 8.77 -12.43 -7.12
C HIS A 77 8.87 -13.10 -5.74
N ASN A 78 9.12 -14.41 -5.73
CA ASN A 78 9.38 -15.20 -4.51
C ASN A 78 8.34 -15.02 -3.38
N SER A 79 7.10 -14.69 -3.74
CA SER A 79 6.04 -14.36 -2.80
C SER A 79 5.09 -15.54 -2.59
N SER A 80 4.54 -15.65 -1.39
CA SER A 80 3.70 -16.78 -1.01
C SER A 80 2.52 -16.30 -0.17
N LEU A 81 1.32 -16.49 -0.70
CA LEU A 81 0.07 -16.01 -0.14
C LEU A 81 -0.88 -17.16 0.15
N VAL A 82 -1.50 -17.22 1.33
CA VAL A 82 -2.59 -18.14 1.62
C VAL A 82 -3.91 -17.38 1.59
N VAL A 83 -4.86 -17.86 0.79
CA VAL A 83 -6.20 -17.27 0.71
C VAL A 83 -6.99 -17.69 1.95
N GLY A 84 -7.47 -16.78 2.78
CA GLY A 84 -8.27 -17.12 3.96
C GLY A 84 -9.20 -15.99 4.36
N GLN A 85 -9.48 -15.83 5.66
CA GLN A 85 -10.28 -14.69 6.16
C GLN A 85 -9.55 -13.34 6.00
N CYS A 86 -8.24 -13.40 5.78
CA CYS A 86 -7.39 -12.33 5.28
C CYS A 86 -6.49 -12.92 4.18
N ALA A 87 -5.89 -12.06 3.38
CA ALA A 87 -4.85 -12.45 2.43
C ALA A 87 -3.53 -12.61 3.21
N GLN A 88 -3.18 -13.85 3.58
CA GLN A 88 -2.02 -14.09 4.44
C GLN A 88 -0.74 -14.23 3.64
N LEU A 89 0.14 -13.24 3.74
CA LEU A 89 1.48 -13.29 3.19
C LEU A 89 2.40 -14.04 4.15
N THR A 90 2.97 -15.14 3.69
CA THR A 90 3.94 -15.92 4.48
C THR A 90 5.38 -15.59 4.13
N ARG A 91 5.60 -14.96 2.96
CA ARG A 91 6.92 -14.55 2.44
C ARG A 91 6.74 -13.58 1.28
N GLY A 92 7.69 -12.66 1.13
CA GLY A 92 7.82 -11.79 -0.04
C GLY A 92 6.99 -10.54 0.12
N THR A 93 6.48 -10.01 -0.98
CA THR A 93 5.81 -8.70 -1.00
C THR A 93 4.42 -8.80 -1.64
N LEU A 94 3.46 -8.19 -0.98
CA LEU A 94 2.06 -8.11 -1.39
C LEU A 94 1.64 -6.64 -1.49
N LEU A 95 1.19 -6.22 -2.66
CA LEU A 95 0.40 -4.99 -2.79
C LEU A 95 -1.08 -5.35 -2.63
N VAL A 96 -1.81 -4.55 -1.88
CA VAL A 96 -3.26 -4.66 -1.77
C VAL A 96 -3.92 -3.35 -2.17
N ASN A 97 -4.96 -3.46 -3.00
CA ASN A 97 -5.80 -2.37 -3.42
C ASN A 97 -7.28 -2.70 -3.19
N GLY A 98 -7.94 -1.90 -2.35
CA GLY A 98 -9.36 -1.99 -2.05
C GLY A 98 -9.67 -2.61 -0.69
N ASN A 99 -10.87 -3.15 -0.54
CA ASN A 99 -11.36 -3.66 0.74
C ASN A 99 -10.94 -5.12 0.95
N LEU A 100 -9.65 -5.33 1.26
CA LEU A 100 -9.06 -6.63 1.53
C LEU A 100 -8.16 -6.50 2.75
N ASN A 101 -8.45 -7.25 3.81
CA ASN A 101 -7.54 -7.33 4.94
C ASN A 101 -6.36 -8.23 4.56
N GLY A 102 -5.15 -7.75 4.82
CA GLY A 102 -3.92 -8.51 4.66
C GLY A 102 -3.41 -8.97 6.02
N CYS A 103 -2.64 -10.03 6.05
CA CYS A 103 -2.05 -10.51 7.29
C CYS A 103 -0.70 -11.16 7.00
N SER A 104 0.21 -11.13 7.97
CA SER A 104 1.39 -12.00 8.01
C SER A 104 1.16 -13.11 9.04
N THR A 105 2.19 -13.89 9.35
CA THR A 105 2.17 -14.82 10.48
C THR A 105 2.13 -14.11 11.84
N SER A 106 2.49 -12.83 11.91
CA SER A 106 2.60 -12.08 13.17
C SER A 106 1.59 -10.94 13.31
N VAL A 107 1.11 -10.37 12.20
CA VAL A 107 0.19 -9.23 12.23
C VAL A 107 -0.99 -9.36 11.28
N VAL A 108 -2.08 -8.65 11.59
CA VAL A 108 -3.23 -8.45 10.72
C VAL A 108 -3.34 -6.96 10.43
N ALA A 109 -3.34 -6.62 9.14
CA ALA A 109 -3.62 -5.28 8.62
C ALA A 109 -5.10 -5.20 8.23
N GLY A 110 -5.90 -4.62 9.11
CA GLY A 110 -7.31 -4.32 8.88
C GLY A 110 -7.46 -2.98 8.17
N VAL A 111 -8.16 -2.94 7.05
CA VAL A 111 -8.15 -1.75 6.17
C VAL A 111 -9.51 -1.14 5.93
N ARG A 112 -9.49 0.14 5.55
CA ARG A 112 -10.65 0.90 5.10
C ARG A 112 -10.53 1.30 3.63
N GLY A 113 -10.39 0.30 2.75
CA GLY A 113 -10.45 0.47 1.29
C GLY A 113 -9.30 1.28 0.70
N THR A 114 -8.08 0.76 0.81
CA THR A 114 -6.83 1.54 0.68
C THR A 114 -5.83 0.94 -0.30
N ILE A 115 -4.73 1.66 -0.54
CA ILE A 115 -3.50 1.17 -1.17
C ILE A 115 -2.44 1.02 -0.08
N TYR A 116 -1.97 -0.21 0.12
CA TYR A 116 -0.91 -0.50 1.09
C TYR A 116 -0.13 -1.75 0.67
N THR A 117 1.09 -1.88 1.17
CA THR A 117 1.91 -3.08 0.98
C THR A 117 2.10 -3.81 2.30
N ILE A 118 2.30 -5.12 2.20
CA ILE A 118 2.86 -5.96 3.27
C ILE A 118 4.09 -6.62 2.68
N GLU A 119 5.20 -6.52 3.41
CA GLU A 119 6.40 -7.32 3.17
C GLU A 119 6.69 -8.20 4.38
N VAL A 120 7.07 -9.45 4.12
CA VAL A 120 7.60 -10.36 5.13
C VAL A 120 9.03 -10.70 4.74
N THR A 121 9.98 -10.20 5.51
CA THR A 121 11.41 -10.36 5.29
C THR A 121 11.87 -11.79 5.63
N GLU A 122 13.12 -12.12 5.29
CA GLU A 122 13.71 -13.41 5.66
C GLU A 122 13.97 -13.55 7.17
N THR A 123 14.14 -12.42 7.88
CA THR A 123 14.26 -12.34 9.34
C THR A 123 12.93 -12.56 10.05
N GLY A 124 11.81 -12.47 9.33
CA GLY A 124 10.47 -12.62 9.89
C GLY A 124 9.82 -11.30 10.32
N GLU A 125 10.52 -10.17 10.14
CA GLU A 125 9.96 -8.83 10.30
C GLU A 125 8.82 -8.64 9.28
N THR A 126 7.75 -7.98 9.75
CA THR A 126 6.66 -7.57 8.87
C THR A 126 6.66 -6.07 8.69
N ILE A 127 6.79 -5.61 7.45
CA ILE A 127 6.75 -4.20 7.09
C ILE A 127 5.38 -3.92 6.46
N VAL A 128 4.67 -2.94 6.99
CA VAL A 128 3.39 -2.47 6.43
C VAL A 128 3.51 -1.01 6.08
N GLN A 129 3.32 -0.67 4.80
CA GLN A 129 3.43 0.70 4.28
C GLN A 129 2.07 1.17 3.77
N VAL A 130 1.61 2.34 4.22
CA VAL A 130 0.29 2.88 3.88
C VAL A 130 0.44 4.07 2.93
N PHE A 131 0.00 3.88 1.69
CA PHE A 131 0.16 4.90 0.65
C PHE A 131 -1.11 5.72 0.41
N GLU A 132 -2.28 5.18 0.76
CA GLU A 132 -3.56 5.90 0.70
C GLU A 132 -4.44 5.43 1.87
N GLY A 133 -5.06 6.36 2.62
CA GLY A 133 -6.07 6.05 3.64
C GLY A 133 -5.51 5.61 5.00
N GLU A 134 -6.16 4.63 5.64
CA GLU A 134 -5.87 4.22 7.04
C GLU A 134 -5.82 2.68 7.16
N VAL A 135 -4.83 2.19 7.91
CA VAL A 135 -4.65 0.77 8.22
C VAL A 135 -4.47 0.58 9.72
N VAL A 136 -5.23 -0.35 10.30
CA VAL A 136 -5.07 -0.76 11.69
C VAL A 136 -4.28 -2.07 11.72
N VAL A 137 -3.08 -2.02 12.27
CA VAL A 137 -2.19 -3.16 12.45
C VAL A 137 -2.38 -3.71 13.87
N ALA A 138 -2.73 -4.98 13.98
CA ALA A 138 -2.87 -5.69 15.25
C ALA A 138 -2.09 -7.00 15.20
N ARG A 139 -1.78 -7.59 16.35
CA ARG A 139 -1.15 -8.92 16.41
C ARG A 139 -2.06 -9.99 15.80
N ASN A 140 -1.48 -10.95 15.09
CA ASN A 140 -2.19 -12.09 14.52
C ASN A 140 -2.15 -13.29 15.48
N PRO A 141 -3.23 -13.58 16.22
CA PRO A 141 -3.25 -14.70 17.16
C PRO A 141 -3.41 -16.06 16.46
N GLU A 142 -3.91 -16.07 15.22
CA GLU A 142 -4.29 -17.29 14.51
C GLU A 142 -3.78 -17.27 13.06
N PRO A 143 -2.48 -17.57 12.84
CA PRO A 143 -1.95 -17.77 11.50
C PRO A 143 -2.70 -18.89 10.77
N ILE A 144 -3.08 -18.66 9.51
CA ILE A 144 -3.72 -19.66 8.67
C ILE A 144 -2.64 -20.61 8.15
N GLU A 145 -2.66 -21.84 8.64
CA GLU A 145 -1.87 -22.90 8.04
C GLU A 145 -2.46 -23.29 6.67
N PRO A 146 -1.63 -23.36 5.61
CA PRO A 146 -2.10 -23.83 4.31
C PRO A 146 -2.60 -25.27 4.46
N MET A 147 -3.67 -25.62 3.73
CA MET A 147 -4.12 -27.02 3.71
C MET A 147 -2.98 -27.90 3.22
N ALA A 148 -2.77 -29.03 3.91
CA ALA A 148 -1.80 -30.05 3.51
C ALA A 148 -2.07 -30.49 2.07
N ASP A 149 -0.97 -30.71 1.32
CA ASP A 149 -1.01 -31.16 -0.05
C ASP A 149 -1.61 -32.57 -0.16
N ASP A 150 -2.89 -32.67 -0.51
CA ASP A 150 -3.55 -33.94 -0.88
C ASP A 150 -3.47 -34.20 -2.40
N PHE A 151 -2.66 -33.43 -3.12
CA PHE A 151 -2.49 -33.59 -4.56
C PHE A 151 -1.51 -34.72 -4.87
N ASP A 152 -2.05 -35.90 -5.21
CA ASP A 152 -1.28 -36.94 -5.89
C ASP A 152 -1.21 -36.63 -7.40
N PRO A 153 -0.02 -36.29 -7.96
CA PRO A 153 0.13 -36.07 -9.41
C PRO A 153 -0.22 -37.30 -10.26
N ARG A 154 -0.41 -38.47 -9.64
CA ARG A 154 -0.86 -39.70 -10.30
C ARG A 154 -2.38 -39.88 -10.30
N ASN A 155 -3.14 -39.03 -9.59
CA ASN A 155 -4.60 -39.11 -9.53
C ASN A 155 -5.27 -37.77 -9.86
N PRO A 156 -5.41 -37.44 -11.16
CA PRO A 156 -6.08 -36.21 -11.64
C PRO A 156 -7.58 -36.15 -11.32
N SER A 157 -8.19 -37.20 -10.77
CA SER A 157 -9.62 -37.24 -10.43
C SER A 157 -9.97 -36.45 -9.16
N LEU A 158 -8.96 -36.05 -8.38
CA LEU A 158 -9.10 -35.21 -7.19
C LEU A 158 -9.01 -33.71 -7.50
N ASP A 159 -8.99 -33.33 -8.79
CA ASP A 159 -8.81 -31.97 -9.29
C ASP A 159 -10.11 -31.13 -9.18
N PRO A 160 -10.24 -30.19 -8.23
CA PRO A 160 -11.30 -29.22 -8.24
C PRO A 160 -10.77 -27.97 -8.95
N ALA A 161 -11.42 -27.63 -10.06
CA ALA A 161 -11.37 -26.33 -10.74
C ALA A 161 -10.13 -26.00 -11.59
N VAL A 162 -9.95 -26.72 -12.70
CA VAL A 162 -10.04 -26.02 -13.99
C VAL A 162 -11.51 -26.14 -14.41
N PRO A 163 -12.26 -25.05 -14.69
CA PRO A 163 -13.51 -25.23 -15.42
C PRO A 163 -13.15 -25.92 -16.74
N SER A 164 -13.50 -27.20 -16.88
CA SER A 164 -13.28 -28.01 -18.10
C SER A 164 -14.04 -27.48 -19.32
N THR A 165 -14.75 -26.36 -19.17
CA THR A 165 -15.13 -25.53 -20.31
C THR A 165 -13.92 -24.67 -20.65
N ASP A 166 -13.08 -25.19 -21.55
CA ASP A 166 -12.40 -24.34 -22.52
C ASP A 166 -13.45 -23.32 -22.99
N PRO A 167 -13.35 -22.01 -22.66
CA PRO A 167 -14.08 -21.05 -23.43
C PRO A 167 -13.43 -21.13 -24.80
N VAL A 168 -14.04 -21.92 -25.68
CA VAL A 168 -13.97 -21.66 -27.11
C VAL A 168 -14.52 -20.25 -27.28
N VAL A 169 -13.69 -19.25 -27.00
CA VAL A 169 -13.76 -17.98 -27.67
C VAL A 169 -13.41 -18.34 -29.10
N PRO A 170 -14.36 -18.34 -30.05
CA PRO A 170 -13.95 -18.32 -31.44
C PRO A 170 -13.09 -17.07 -31.57
N PHE A 171 -11.81 -17.27 -31.84
CA PHE A 171 -10.94 -16.21 -32.30
C PHE A 171 -11.55 -15.75 -33.62
N VAL A 172 -12.41 -14.74 -33.57
CA VAL A 172 -12.87 -14.04 -34.75
C VAL A 172 -11.68 -13.22 -35.17
N ASN A 173 -10.92 -13.75 -36.13
CA ASN A 173 -9.82 -13.07 -36.79
C ASN A 173 -10.34 -11.70 -37.30
N PRO A 174 -9.84 -10.55 -36.79
CA PRO A 174 -10.35 -9.24 -37.20
C PRO A 174 -10.00 -8.85 -38.65
N MET A 175 -9.47 -9.76 -39.46
CA MET A 175 -8.97 -9.50 -40.80
C MET A 175 -9.45 -10.54 -41.83
N GLU A 176 -10.72 -10.94 -41.77
CA GLU A 176 -11.41 -11.57 -42.90
C GLU A 176 -12.73 -10.84 -43.19
N PRO A 177 -12.99 -10.43 -44.45
CA PRO A 177 -14.25 -9.78 -44.80
C PRO A 177 -15.39 -10.80 -44.71
N SER A 178 -16.33 -10.54 -43.79
CA SER A 178 -17.55 -11.34 -43.59
C SER A 178 -18.32 -11.51 -44.90
N THR A 179 -18.51 -12.75 -45.31
CA THR A 179 -19.53 -13.12 -46.29
C THR A 179 -20.91 -13.10 -45.62
N SER A 180 -21.82 -12.44 -46.32
CA SER A 180 -23.20 -12.07 -45.95
C SER A 180 -24.08 -13.24 -45.46
N PRO A 181 -24.83 -13.09 -44.35
CA PRO A 181 -26.04 -13.86 -44.10
C PRO A 181 -27.26 -13.19 -44.75
N ALA A 182 -28.12 -14.03 -45.33
CA ALA A 182 -29.31 -13.67 -46.10
C ALA A 182 -30.23 -12.59 -45.47
N GLU A 183 -30.74 -11.72 -46.33
CA GLU A 183 -31.74 -10.68 -46.05
C GLU A 183 -33.00 -11.26 -45.37
N PRO A 184 -33.47 -10.66 -44.26
CA PRO A 184 -34.88 -10.68 -43.91
C PRO A 184 -35.62 -9.58 -44.70
N SER A 185 -36.83 -9.92 -45.19
CA SER A 185 -37.72 -9.05 -45.95
C SER A 185 -38.03 -7.71 -45.24
N PRO A 186 -38.30 -6.63 -45.99
CA PRO A 186 -38.48 -5.30 -45.40
C PRO A 186 -39.81 -5.21 -44.66
N VAL A 187 -39.75 -4.97 -43.35
CA VAL A 187 -40.92 -4.55 -42.56
C VAL A 187 -40.95 -3.02 -42.59
N GLY A 188 -42.13 -2.47 -42.91
CA GLY A 188 -42.35 -1.05 -43.18
C GLY A 188 -41.83 -0.11 -42.09
N SER A 189 -41.20 0.97 -42.54
CA SER A 189 -40.73 2.06 -41.70
C SER A 189 -41.91 2.71 -40.96
N PRO A 190 -41.84 2.88 -39.62
CA PRO A 190 -42.81 3.73 -38.93
C PRO A 190 -42.53 5.20 -39.26
N ASP A 191 -43.61 5.99 -39.34
CA ASP A 191 -43.57 7.44 -39.58
C ASP A 191 -42.67 8.19 -38.57
N PRO A 192 -41.98 9.26 -39.00
CA PRO A 192 -41.11 10.03 -38.12
C PRO A 192 -41.92 10.72 -37.01
N VAL A 193 -41.59 10.39 -35.76
CA VAL A 193 -42.09 11.12 -34.59
C VAL A 193 -41.47 12.51 -34.60
N VAL A 194 -42.34 13.53 -34.61
CA VAL A 194 -41.98 14.95 -34.52
C VAL A 194 -41.22 15.18 -33.21
N THR A 195 -39.92 15.48 -33.32
CA THR A 195 -39.11 15.97 -32.21
C THR A 195 -39.57 17.39 -31.85
N PRO A 196 -39.90 17.67 -30.58
CA PRO A 196 -40.17 19.04 -30.13
C PRO A 196 -38.90 19.90 -30.24
N ASP A 197 -39.09 21.18 -30.57
CA ASP A 197 -38.01 22.18 -30.67
C ASP A 197 -37.16 22.26 -29.39
N PRO A 198 -35.85 22.51 -29.51
CA PRO A 198 -34.97 22.66 -28.36
C PRO A 198 -35.40 23.87 -27.50
N VAL A 199 -35.59 23.62 -26.21
CA VAL A 199 -35.88 24.66 -25.22
C VAL A 199 -34.65 25.56 -25.08
N VAL A 200 -34.86 26.86 -25.27
CA VAL A 200 -33.85 27.91 -25.10
C VAL A 200 -33.29 27.85 -23.69
N THR A 201 -32.02 27.48 -23.56
CA THR A 201 -31.27 27.61 -22.31
C THR A 201 -31.03 29.09 -22.02
N PRO A 202 -31.35 29.59 -20.82
CA PRO A 202 -31.02 30.97 -20.44
C PRO A 202 -29.50 31.18 -20.41
N ASP A 203 -29.07 32.38 -20.82
CA ASP A 203 -27.67 32.80 -20.79
C ASP A 203 -27.06 32.67 -19.38
N PRO A 204 -25.77 32.29 -19.28
CA PRO A 204 -25.08 32.18 -18.01
C PRO A 204 -25.00 33.54 -17.31
N VAL A 205 -25.41 33.58 -16.04
CA VAL A 205 -25.32 34.77 -15.19
C VAL A 205 -23.86 35.12 -14.96
N VAL A 206 -23.51 36.37 -15.23
CA VAL A 206 -22.18 36.96 -15.01
C VAL A 206 -21.78 36.80 -13.54
N THR A 207 -20.72 36.03 -13.28
CA THR A 207 -20.09 35.96 -11.97
C THR A 207 -19.40 37.29 -11.66
N PRO A 208 -19.61 37.89 -10.47
CA PRO A 208 -18.90 39.10 -10.08
C PRO A 208 -17.38 38.85 -9.96
N ASP A 209 -16.60 39.87 -10.32
CA ASP A 209 -15.13 39.85 -10.21
C ASP A 209 -14.67 39.56 -8.77
N PRO A 210 -13.54 38.83 -8.60
CA PRO A 210 -12.99 38.53 -7.30
C PRO A 210 -12.52 39.80 -6.59
N VAL A 211 -12.91 39.94 -5.32
CA VAL A 211 -12.50 41.05 -4.45
C VAL A 211 -11.01 40.95 -4.15
N VAL A 212 -10.29 42.05 -4.38
CA VAL A 212 -8.86 42.21 -4.12
C VAL A 212 -8.58 41.95 -2.63
N THR A 213 -7.82 40.91 -2.33
CA THR A 213 -7.25 40.66 -1.00
C THR A 213 -6.17 41.71 -0.69
N PRO A 214 -6.17 42.31 0.51
CA PRO A 214 -5.11 43.25 0.90
C PRO A 214 -3.75 42.56 1.03
N ASP A 215 -2.69 43.29 0.69
CA ASP A 215 -1.29 42.84 0.79
C ASP A 215 -0.91 42.44 2.23
N PRO A 216 -0.04 41.42 2.39
CA PRO A 216 0.44 40.99 3.70
C PRO A 216 1.31 42.07 4.36
N VAL A 217 1.06 42.32 5.65
CA VAL A 217 1.83 43.26 6.48
C VAL A 217 3.22 42.70 6.75
N VAL A 218 4.24 43.53 6.49
CA VAL A 218 5.66 43.23 6.72
C VAL A 218 5.91 42.98 8.21
N THR A 219 6.34 41.77 8.55
CA THR A 219 6.89 41.43 9.87
C THR A 219 8.28 42.05 10.05
N PRO A 220 8.59 42.64 11.22
CA PRO A 220 9.90 43.20 11.50
C PRO A 220 10.99 42.11 11.63
N ASP A 221 12.21 42.46 11.23
CA ASP A 221 13.40 41.60 11.29
C ASP A 221 13.74 41.15 12.74
N PRO A 222 14.27 39.94 12.92
CA PRO A 222 14.69 39.43 14.22
C PRO A 222 15.91 40.19 14.78
N VAL A 223 15.87 40.48 16.08
CA VAL A 223 16.93 41.16 16.83
C VAL A 223 18.15 40.23 17.00
N VAL A 224 19.31 40.73 16.61
CA VAL A 224 20.62 40.05 16.72
C VAL A 224 20.98 39.83 18.20
N ILE A 225 21.20 38.56 18.57
CA ILE A 225 21.74 38.14 19.87
C ILE A 225 23.27 38.07 19.74
N PRO A 226 24.06 38.67 20.65
CA PRO A 226 25.53 38.61 20.59
C PRO A 226 26.07 37.23 20.99
N GLU A 227 27.14 36.79 20.32
CA GLU A 227 27.86 35.53 20.56
C GLU A 227 28.55 35.47 21.94
N PRO A 228 28.71 34.27 22.54
CA PRO A 228 29.38 34.11 23.82
C PRO A 228 30.91 34.17 23.68
N THR A 229 31.56 35.01 24.50
CA THR A 229 33.01 35.10 24.63
C THR A 229 33.60 33.91 25.40
N THR A 230 34.54 33.19 24.80
CA THR A 230 35.35 32.14 25.44
C THR A 230 36.43 32.74 26.37
N PRO A 231 36.65 32.19 27.57
CA PRO A 231 37.77 32.59 28.42
C PRO A 231 39.05 31.81 28.08
N THR A 232 40.12 32.55 27.77
CA THR A 232 41.49 32.05 27.66
C THR A 232 42.06 31.74 29.06
N THR A 233 42.40 30.49 29.35
CA THR A 233 43.23 30.13 30.51
C THR A 233 44.55 29.50 30.08
N THR A 234 45.63 30.21 30.37
CA THR A 234 47.03 29.79 30.26
C THR A 234 47.40 28.78 31.36
N PRO A 235 48.24 27.76 31.14
CA PRO A 235 48.63 26.83 32.19
C PRO A 235 49.83 27.36 32.97
N THR A 236 49.79 27.28 34.31
CA THR A 236 50.96 27.45 35.18
C THR A 236 51.10 26.24 36.10
N THR A 237 52.23 25.55 35.95
CA THR A 237 52.75 24.47 36.81
C THR A 237 53.07 24.98 38.22
N PRO A 238 52.89 24.16 39.28
CA PRO A 238 54.08 23.80 40.07
C PRO A 238 54.08 22.37 40.69
N THR A 239 55.24 21.71 40.54
CA THR A 239 56.12 21.10 41.57
C THR A 239 55.55 20.48 42.87
N GLY A 240 55.84 19.17 43.07
CA GLY A 240 56.41 18.60 44.32
C GLY A 240 55.45 17.94 45.33
N GLY A 241 55.66 16.64 45.63
CA GLY A 241 54.86 15.80 46.55
C GLY A 241 55.20 16.00 48.05
N PRO A 242 55.22 14.95 48.92
CA PRO A 242 54.76 13.56 48.81
C PRO A 242 53.86 13.11 49.99
N PHE A 243 52.92 12.17 49.84
CA PHE A 243 52.33 11.47 51.02
C PHE A 243 51.87 10.02 50.70
N THR A 244 52.60 9.07 51.31
CA THR A 244 52.19 7.82 52.00
C THR A 244 50.93 7.05 51.57
N GLY A 245 51.11 5.75 51.21
CA GLY A 245 50.05 4.75 51.03
C GLY A 245 49.46 4.18 52.34
N PRO A 246 48.82 2.96 52.39
CA PRO A 246 48.76 1.91 51.35
C PRO A 246 47.36 1.28 51.07
N SER A 247 47.33 0.51 49.96
CA SER A 247 46.59 -0.73 49.66
C SER A 247 45.08 -0.89 49.95
N LEU A 248 44.33 -1.32 48.94
CA LEU A 248 43.84 -2.71 48.83
C LEU A 248 43.27 -3.00 47.42
N PHE A 249 43.43 -4.27 47.06
CA PHE A 249 43.34 -4.88 45.74
C PHE A 249 41.89 -5.05 45.26
N LEU A 250 41.69 -5.08 43.94
CA LEU A 250 40.90 -6.11 43.26
C LEU A 250 41.32 -6.20 41.79
N THR A 251 41.39 -7.44 41.33
CA THR A 251 42.13 -8.00 40.22
C THR A 251 41.37 -7.92 38.89
N ALA A 252 42.11 -7.65 37.80
CA ALA A 252 41.72 -7.95 36.42
C ALA A 252 41.65 -9.48 36.16
N PRO A 253 41.12 -9.89 35.00
CA PRO A 253 42.06 -10.29 33.95
C PRO A 253 41.82 -9.67 32.56
N LYS A 254 42.93 -9.56 31.84
CA LYS A 254 43.16 -9.12 30.44
C LYS A 254 42.33 -9.92 29.42
N GLN A 255 41.95 -9.36 28.27
CA GLN A 255 42.72 -9.21 27.00
C GLN A 255 41.75 -8.51 26.01
N SER A 256 42.10 -7.75 24.97
CA SER A 256 43.35 -7.49 24.25
C SER A 256 43.09 -6.34 23.25
N ASN A 257 44.11 -5.50 23.03
CA ASN A 257 44.20 -4.39 22.09
C ASN A 257 43.64 -4.62 20.67
N SER A 258 43.04 -3.56 20.09
CA SER A 258 43.64 -2.82 18.96
C SER A 258 42.91 -1.48 18.68
N SER A 259 43.58 -0.38 19.03
CA SER A 259 43.80 0.93 18.34
C SER A 259 42.81 1.58 17.35
N PRO A 260 42.89 2.93 17.20
CA PRO A 260 41.76 3.85 17.03
C PRO A 260 41.59 4.33 15.58
N VAL A 261 40.37 4.75 15.22
CA VAL A 261 40.12 5.63 14.07
C VAL A 261 38.95 6.56 14.39
N ASP A 262 39.15 7.81 14.02
CA ASP A 262 38.43 9.06 14.28
C ASP A 262 36.89 9.00 14.35
N SER A 263 36.36 9.67 15.36
CA SER A 263 35.03 10.29 15.31
C SER A 263 35.17 11.73 14.85
N GLU A 264 34.07 12.27 14.31
CA GLU A 264 33.81 13.68 13.98
C GLU A 264 33.92 14.04 12.49
N ASP A 265 32.90 13.65 11.72
CA ASP A 265 32.24 14.58 10.79
C ASP A 265 30.76 14.16 10.67
N ALA A 266 30.00 14.40 11.74
CA ALA A 266 28.55 14.26 11.74
C ALA A 266 27.95 15.50 11.05
N LYS A 267 27.73 15.38 9.74
CA LYS A 267 26.76 16.19 8.99
C LYS A 267 25.38 15.98 9.65
N PRO A 268 24.53 17.02 9.81
CA PRO A 268 23.26 16.85 10.50
C PRO A 268 22.36 15.95 9.65
N THR A 269 22.12 14.73 10.14
CA THR A 269 21.07 13.86 9.65
C THR A 269 19.76 14.47 10.12
N ASP A 270 18.87 14.74 9.16
CA ASP A 270 17.48 15.07 9.42
C ASP A 270 16.89 13.92 10.25
N GLU A 271 16.55 14.18 11.51
CA GLU A 271 15.96 13.18 12.39
C GLU A 271 14.54 12.90 11.91
N THR A 272 14.43 11.97 10.96
CA THR A 272 13.18 11.26 10.68
C THR A 272 12.66 10.72 12.01
N GLN A 273 11.50 11.22 12.45
CA GLN A 273 10.86 10.84 13.70
C GLN A 273 10.47 9.36 13.63
N SER A 274 11.39 8.49 14.04
CA SER A 274 11.13 7.07 14.27
C SER A 274 10.62 6.92 15.70
N GLU A 275 9.42 6.40 15.85
CA GLU A 275 8.80 6.12 17.15
C GLU A 275 8.81 4.61 17.38
N THR A 276 9.62 4.14 18.33
CA THR A 276 9.57 2.75 18.81
C THR A 276 8.47 2.63 19.85
N VAL A 277 7.55 1.68 19.64
CA VAL A 277 6.39 1.44 20.47
C VAL A 277 6.40 -0.03 20.91
N ASP A 278 6.19 -0.27 22.20
CA ASP A 278 5.91 -1.61 22.73
C ASP A 278 4.63 -2.15 22.06
N PHE A 279 4.68 -3.32 21.42
CA PHE A 279 3.59 -3.88 20.64
C PHE A 279 3.17 -5.27 21.14
N ALA A 280 2.50 -5.27 22.30
CA ALA A 280 2.05 -6.49 22.94
C ALA A 280 0.88 -7.15 22.18
N PRO A 281 0.58 -8.44 22.44
CA PRO A 281 -0.51 -9.20 21.80
C PRO A 281 -1.91 -8.56 21.78
N ALA A 282 -2.20 -7.64 22.70
CA ALA A 282 -3.49 -6.95 22.79
C ALA A 282 -3.51 -5.59 22.08
N ASP A 283 -2.35 -5.11 21.61
CA ASP A 283 -2.19 -3.77 21.09
C ASP A 283 -2.57 -3.69 19.61
N SER A 284 -2.97 -2.48 19.21
CA SER A 284 -3.26 -2.14 17.83
C SER A 284 -2.69 -0.78 17.52
N ILE A 285 -1.98 -0.66 16.41
CA ILE A 285 -1.42 0.57 15.89
C ILE A 285 -2.28 1.03 14.72
N THR A 286 -2.65 2.31 14.69
CA THR A 286 -3.34 2.90 13.53
C THR A 286 -2.33 3.70 12.73
N LEU A 287 -2.13 3.30 11.48
CA LEU A 287 -1.26 3.95 10.53
C LEU A 287 -2.10 4.83 9.60
N ALA A 288 -1.69 6.07 9.46
CA ALA A 288 -2.19 6.99 8.47
C ALA A 288 -1.38 6.89 7.17
N GLU A 289 -1.93 7.49 6.12
CA GLU A 289 -1.27 7.73 4.86
C GLU A 289 0.11 8.39 5.02
N GLY A 290 1.12 7.83 4.34
CA GLY A 290 2.49 8.33 4.47
C GLY A 290 3.22 7.76 5.68
N GLN A 291 2.70 6.73 6.35
CA GLN A 291 3.39 6.04 7.44
C GLN A 291 3.68 4.59 7.07
N GLN A 292 4.72 4.06 7.70
CA GLN A 292 5.02 2.65 7.73
C GLN A 292 5.25 2.18 9.17
N VAL A 293 5.06 0.88 9.38
CA VAL A 293 5.48 0.20 10.59
C VAL A 293 6.33 -1.01 10.23
N ILE A 294 7.38 -1.22 11.00
CA ILE A 294 8.19 -2.43 11.00
C ILE A 294 7.88 -3.15 12.31
N VAL A 295 7.35 -4.36 12.22
CA VAL A 295 6.99 -5.16 13.39
C VAL A 295 7.95 -6.33 13.50
N ASP A 296 8.71 -6.34 14.60
CA ASP A 296 9.46 -7.51 15.03
C ASP A 296 8.54 -8.36 15.93
N ALA A 297 8.32 -9.60 15.52
CA ALA A 297 7.45 -10.49 16.27
C ALA A 297 8.15 -11.12 17.48
N GLU A 298 9.47 -11.29 17.42
CA GLU A 298 10.28 -11.94 18.43
C GLU A 298 10.52 -11.01 19.63
N ASP A 299 10.73 -9.72 19.36
CA ASP A 299 11.02 -8.72 20.38
C ASP A 299 9.77 -7.97 20.91
N ASP A 300 8.56 -8.28 20.41
CA ASP A 300 7.32 -7.56 20.75
C ASP A 300 7.43 -6.03 20.48
N GLU A 301 8.25 -5.61 19.52
CA GLU A 301 8.51 -4.21 19.19
C GLU A 301 7.91 -3.82 17.83
N ALA A 302 7.46 -2.57 17.74
CA ALA A 302 7.07 -1.95 16.47
C ALA A 302 7.74 -0.59 16.32
N VAL A 303 8.33 -0.34 15.15
CA VAL A 303 8.93 0.96 14.81
C VAL A 303 8.07 1.63 13.76
N ILE A 304 7.51 2.78 14.09
CA ILE A 304 6.72 3.59 13.17
C ILE A 304 7.61 4.69 12.61
N THR A 305 7.65 4.81 11.27
CA THR A 305 8.36 5.89 10.59
C THR A 305 7.48 6.49 9.51
N PRO A 306 7.68 7.76 9.13
CA PRO A 306 7.08 8.28 7.91
C PRO A 306 7.68 7.57 6.68
N LEU A 307 6.87 7.43 5.63
CA LEU A 307 7.34 7.03 4.31
C LEU A 307 8.19 8.14 3.71
N SER A 308 9.19 7.73 2.95
CA SER A 308 10.03 8.60 2.14
C SER A 308 9.47 8.76 0.72
N PRO A 309 9.94 9.74 -0.05
CA PRO A 309 9.61 9.84 -1.48
C PRO A 309 10.06 8.60 -2.27
N GLU A 310 11.17 7.98 -1.84
CA GLU A 310 11.74 6.79 -2.46
C GLU A 310 10.80 5.59 -2.31
N ASP A 311 10.14 5.41 -1.15
CA ASP A 311 9.16 4.33 -0.95
C ASP A 311 7.99 4.39 -1.94
N PHE A 312 7.52 5.61 -2.27
CA PHE A 312 6.47 5.79 -3.27
C PHE A 312 6.97 5.49 -4.68
N ILE A 313 8.21 5.88 -5.00
CA ILE A 313 8.83 5.57 -6.28
C ILE A 313 9.03 4.06 -6.41
N ASP A 314 9.51 3.40 -5.36
CA ASP A 314 9.70 1.95 -5.31
C ASP A 314 8.39 1.19 -5.46
N LEU A 315 7.27 1.70 -4.94
CA LEU A 315 5.97 1.11 -5.21
C LEU A 315 5.60 1.20 -6.71
N LEU A 316 5.84 2.35 -7.33
CA LEU A 316 5.32 2.70 -8.65
C LEU A 316 6.19 2.22 -9.81
N GLU A 317 7.51 2.26 -9.65
CA GLU A 317 8.47 1.69 -10.59
C GLU A 317 8.81 0.24 -10.25
N GLY A 318 8.44 -0.23 -9.06
CA GLY A 318 8.81 -1.55 -8.59
C GLY A 318 7.95 -2.68 -9.13
N PRO A 319 8.23 -3.91 -8.66
CA PRO A 319 7.66 -5.13 -9.18
C PRO A 319 6.14 -5.21 -8.96
N LEU A 320 5.56 -4.42 -8.08
CA LEU A 320 4.14 -4.48 -7.79
C LEU A 320 3.30 -3.67 -8.78
N ILE A 321 3.90 -2.71 -9.50
CA ILE A 321 3.17 -1.86 -10.45
C ILE A 321 3.67 -2.02 -11.89
N ASP A 322 4.98 -2.00 -12.10
CA ASP A 322 5.56 -1.99 -13.44
C ASP A 322 5.18 -3.23 -14.27
N GLY A 323 4.92 -3.04 -15.56
CA GLY A 323 4.63 -4.13 -16.51
C GLY A 323 3.21 -4.73 -16.46
N PHE A 324 2.40 -4.46 -15.44
CA PHE A 324 1.00 -4.93 -15.40
C PHE A 324 0.11 -4.10 -16.33
N ALA A 325 -0.66 -4.77 -17.19
CA ALA A 325 -1.50 -4.12 -18.19
C ALA A 325 -2.71 -3.37 -17.59
N VAL A 326 -3.27 -3.90 -16.50
CA VAL A 326 -4.42 -3.29 -15.83
C VAL A 326 -3.93 -2.39 -14.71
N GLU A 327 -4.04 -1.07 -14.83
CA GLU A 327 -3.72 -0.14 -13.76
C GLU A 327 -4.52 -0.44 -12.48
N ILE A 328 -3.90 -0.30 -11.30
CA ILE A 328 -4.65 -0.51 -10.06
C ILE A 328 -5.64 0.64 -9.85
N PRO A 329 -6.87 0.36 -9.37
CA PRO A 329 -7.80 1.42 -8.98
C PRO A 329 -7.15 2.39 -7.97
N GLY A 330 -7.49 3.68 -8.05
CA GLY A 330 -7.03 4.66 -7.05
C GLY A 330 -5.69 5.35 -7.35
N MET A 331 -5.09 5.17 -8.54
CA MET A 331 -3.83 5.87 -8.89
C MET A 331 -3.89 7.40 -8.80
N ALA A 332 -5.03 8.00 -9.12
CA ALA A 332 -5.21 9.44 -8.95
C ALA A 332 -5.17 9.87 -7.47
N ASN A 333 -5.56 9.00 -6.54
CA ASN A 333 -5.48 9.26 -5.11
C ASN A 333 -4.05 9.08 -4.62
N LEU A 334 -3.39 7.98 -4.98
CA LEU A 334 -1.97 7.75 -4.65
C LEU A 334 -1.08 8.93 -5.07
N ARG A 335 -1.30 9.45 -6.28
CA ARG A 335 -0.57 10.64 -6.75
C ARG A 335 -0.86 11.86 -5.88
N ARG A 336 -2.12 12.09 -5.51
CA ARG A 336 -2.50 13.21 -4.65
C ARG A 336 -1.85 13.07 -3.27
N SER A 337 -1.81 11.87 -2.73
CA SER A 337 -1.12 11.52 -1.48
C SER A 337 0.34 11.92 -1.51
N PHE A 338 1.05 11.53 -2.58
CA PHE A 338 2.45 11.95 -2.78
C PHE A 338 2.61 13.47 -2.86
N GLU A 339 1.78 14.15 -3.68
CA GLU A 339 1.83 15.63 -3.83
C GLU A 339 1.58 16.36 -2.49
N GLN A 340 0.75 15.78 -1.61
CA GLN A 340 0.44 16.34 -0.29
C GLN A 340 1.53 16.08 0.75
N LEU A 341 2.10 14.88 0.77
CA LEU A 341 3.13 14.50 1.74
C LEU A 341 4.50 15.12 1.42
N PHE A 342 4.81 15.33 0.13
CA PHE A 342 6.11 15.83 -0.32
C PHE A 342 5.98 17.10 -1.20
N PRO A 343 5.50 18.22 -0.62
CA PRO A 343 5.36 19.45 -1.37
C PRO A 343 6.73 19.94 -1.88
N GLY A 344 6.84 20.13 -3.19
CA GLY A 344 8.06 20.62 -3.83
C GLY A 344 8.99 19.54 -4.39
N ILE A 345 8.67 18.25 -4.18
CA ILE A 345 9.32 17.18 -4.93
C ILE A 345 8.59 17.04 -6.27
N PRO A 346 9.26 17.26 -7.42
CA PRO A 346 8.60 17.15 -8.71
C PRO A 346 8.16 15.71 -8.93
N LEU A 347 6.92 15.54 -9.40
CA LEU A 347 6.47 14.22 -9.83
C LEU A 347 7.37 13.70 -10.95
N PRO A 348 7.67 12.40 -10.97
CA PRO A 348 8.35 11.81 -12.10
C PRO A 348 7.59 12.09 -13.41
N TYR A 349 8.32 12.29 -14.51
CA TYR A 349 7.74 12.76 -15.78
C TYR A 349 6.61 11.86 -16.31
N TYR A 350 6.65 10.57 -16.01
CA TYR A 350 5.64 9.58 -16.39
C TYR A 350 4.38 9.58 -15.51
N TRP A 351 4.33 10.33 -14.40
CA TRP A 351 3.10 10.57 -13.62
C TRP A 351 2.30 11.78 -14.10
N VAL A 352 2.89 12.64 -14.93
CA VAL A 352 2.19 13.82 -15.44
C VAL A 352 1.28 13.36 -16.57
N PRO A 353 -0.04 13.67 -16.54
CA PRO A 353 -0.91 13.28 -17.62
C PRO A 353 -0.41 14.00 -18.88
N ALA A 354 -0.41 13.32 -20.02
CA ALA A 354 -0.03 13.97 -21.28
C ALA A 354 -0.94 15.20 -21.47
N ILE A 355 -0.36 16.40 -21.35
CA ILE A 355 -1.10 17.64 -21.58
C ILE A 355 -1.54 17.58 -23.04
N PRO A 356 -2.86 17.62 -23.34
CA PRO A 356 -3.31 17.64 -24.72
C PRO A 356 -2.72 18.87 -25.40
N THR A 357 -1.85 18.65 -26.38
CA THR A 357 -1.27 19.76 -27.14
C THR A 357 -2.41 20.44 -27.91
N PRO A 358 -2.66 21.74 -27.69
CA PRO A 358 -3.68 22.43 -28.45
C PRO A 358 -3.32 22.36 -29.93
N PRO A 359 -4.29 22.16 -30.84
CA PRO A 359 -4.01 22.13 -32.27
C PRO A 359 -3.37 23.46 -32.67
N ILE A 360 -2.12 23.41 -33.12
CA ILE A 360 -1.39 24.57 -33.63
C ILE A 360 -2.13 25.06 -34.87
N ARG A 361 -2.99 26.08 -34.73
CA ARG A 361 -3.57 26.78 -35.87
C ARG A 361 -2.51 27.71 -36.43
N PHE A 362 -1.81 27.26 -37.48
CA PHE A 362 -0.99 28.14 -38.27
C PHE A 362 -1.88 29.19 -38.96
N PRO A 363 -1.62 30.50 -38.79
CA PRO A 363 -2.26 31.52 -39.61
C PRO A 363 -1.69 31.40 -41.03
N PHE A 364 -2.43 30.77 -41.93
CA PHE A 364 -2.10 30.81 -43.35
C PHE A 364 -2.30 32.25 -43.86
N PRO A 365 -1.28 32.89 -44.46
CA PRO A 365 -1.50 34.12 -45.21
C PRO A 365 -2.17 33.76 -46.54
N PHE A 366 -3.36 34.32 -46.77
CA PHE A 366 -4.04 34.29 -48.06
C PHE A 366 -3.35 35.20 -49.07
#